data_AF-S9Q1B3-F1
#
_entry.id   AF-S9Q1B3-F1
#
_cell.length_a   1.000
_cell.length_b   1.000
_cell.length_c   1.000
_cell.angle_alpha   90.00
_cell.angle_beta   90.00
_cell.angle_gamma   90.00
#
_symmetry.space_group_name_H-M   'P 1'
#
loop_
_entity.id
_entity.type
_entity.pdbx_description
1 polymer ?
#
loop_
_entity_poly.entity_id
_entity_poly.type
_entity_poly.pdbx_seq_one_letter_code
_entity_poly.pdbx_strand_id
1 'polypeptide(L)'
;MRLNSLLLLTACAALTACDPTTPEPDDPTPQPQGDPCAPYGHIHREATGDWCHCDRGYLAATERLACVVDPNYVPRTGFDFGDKGEHACWHVTNGPYATVMASTTAQPRVDAFHTFYTVKLRPEGGQYVGTFQFKSYATGDFIAYLSHEGVPFSFHEGTKLVEPAATEPIPPELRDGACQGELVRMVGYELTDKVQYTVTVGPTELSELSLVIEHL
;
A
#
# COMPACT_ATOMS: atom_id res chain seq x y z
N MET A 1 54.41 36.30 -33.42
CA MET A 1 54.91 36.23 -34.82
C MET A 1 55.51 34.86 -35.04
N ARG A 2 55.25 34.29 -36.22
CA ARG A 2 55.57 32.92 -36.69
C ARG A 2 54.61 31.83 -36.21
N LEU A 3 54.24 30.83 -37.01
CA LEU A 3 53.94 30.63 -38.43
C LEU A 3 53.64 29.11 -38.50
N ASN A 4 52.57 28.73 -39.21
CA ASN A 4 52.40 27.48 -39.95
C ASN A 4 52.83 26.13 -39.33
N SER A 5 51.91 25.17 -39.30
CA SER A 5 51.89 24.15 -40.36
C SER A 5 50.57 23.38 -40.38
N LEU A 6 49.89 23.52 -41.52
CA LEU A 6 48.84 22.65 -42.03
C LEU A 6 49.44 21.26 -42.31
N LEU A 7 48.72 20.20 -41.96
CA LEU A 7 48.90 18.88 -42.58
C LEU A 7 47.52 18.24 -42.74
N LEU A 8 47.02 18.30 -43.99
CA LEU A 8 46.01 17.41 -44.50
C LEU A 8 46.62 16.01 -44.64
N LEU A 9 45.88 14.98 -44.24
CA LEU A 9 46.00 13.67 -44.86
C LEU A 9 44.63 12.99 -44.96
N THR A 10 44.43 12.49 -46.16
CA THR A 10 43.25 11.96 -46.82
C THR A 10 43.00 10.47 -46.54
N ALA A 11 41.73 10.09 -46.72
CA ALA A 11 41.21 8.80 -47.20
C ALA A 11 41.22 7.58 -46.25
N CYS A 12 40.02 7.08 -45.94
CA CYS A 12 39.48 5.90 -46.62
C CYS A 12 38.00 5.70 -46.22
N ALA A 13 37.10 5.97 -47.16
CA ALA A 13 35.71 5.51 -47.07
C ALA A 13 35.72 3.99 -47.32
N ALA A 14 35.50 3.20 -46.27
CA ALA A 14 35.13 1.80 -46.42
C ALA A 14 33.62 1.74 -46.62
N LEU A 15 33.19 1.67 -47.89
CA LEU A 15 31.85 1.20 -48.25
C LEU A 15 31.80 -0.30 -47.97
N THR A 16 31.36 -0.69 -46.78
CA THR A 16 30.96 -2.07 -46.52
C THR A 16 29.65 -2.32 -47.25
N ALA A 17 29.72 -3.15 -48.29
CA ALA A 17 28.57 -3.69 -48.98
C ALA A 17 27.60 -4.34 -47.98
N CYS A 18 26.37 -3.86 -47.94
CA CYS A 18 25.27 -4.54 -47.25
C CYS A 18 24.96 -5.82 -48.03
N ASP A 19 25.38 -6.96 -47.49
CA ASP A 19 24.90 -8.27 -47.90
C ASP A 19 23.45 -8.41 -47.39
N PRO A 20 22.43 -8.53 -48.25
CA PRO A 20 21.02 -8.54 -47.84
C PRO A 20 20.57 -9.89 -47.27
N THR A 21 21.49 -10.74 -46.82
CA THR A 21 21.20 -12.14 -46.49
C THR A 21 21.52 -12.53 -45.05
N THR A 22 21.74 -11.56 -44.16
CA THR A 22 21.81 -11.85 -42.71
C THR A 22 20.42 -11.64 -42.12
N PRO A 23 19.71 -12.68 -41.64
CA PRO A 23 18.53 -12.46 -40.81
C PRO A 23 18.95 -11.61 -39.61
N GLU A 24 18.20 -10.53 -39.33
CA GLU A 24 18.34 -9.81 -38.06
C GLU A 24 18.28 -10.85 -36.93
N PRO A 25 19.19 -10.80 -35.94
CA PRO A 25 19.01 -11.59 -34.73
C PRO A 25 17.63 -11.25 -34.20
N ASP A 26 16.78 -12.26 -34.05
CA ASP A 26 15.48 -12.10 -33.40
C ASP A 26 15.71 -11.32 -32.10
N ASP A 27 15.20 -10.09 -32.05
CA ASP A 27 15.25 -9.25 -30.85
C ASP A 27 14.60 -10.11 -29.76
N PRO A 28 15.34 -10.54 -28.72
CA PRO A 28 14.81 -11.48 -27.76
C PRO A 28 13.61 -10.80 -27.11
N THR A 29 12.42 -11.25 -27.51
CA THR A 29 11.14 -10.88 -26.89
C THR A 29 11.40 -10.76 -25.39
N PRO A 30 11.19 -9.59 -24.75
CA PRO A 30 11.51 -9.42 -23.34
C PRO A 30 10.83 -10.53 -22.58
N GLN A 31 11.61 -11.51 -22.12
CA GLN A 31 11.04 -12.55 -21.29
C GLN A 31 10.46 -11.82 -20.08
N PRO A 32 9.21 -12.10 -19.68
CA PRO A 32 8.69 -11.52 -18.45
C PRO A 32 9.63 -11.93 -17.33
N GLN A 33 10.50 -11.01 -16.91
CA GLN A 33 11.30 -11.18 -15.71
C GLN A 33 10.27 -11.33 -14.59
N GLY A 34 10.22 -12.53 -14.02
CA GLY A 34 9.39 -12.80 -12.85
C GLY A 34 9.72 -11.82 -11.74
N ASP A 35 8.80 -11.66 -10.80
CA ASP A 35 9.01 -10.79 -9.65
C ASP A 35 10.25 -11.24 -8.86
N PRO A 36 11.34 -10.45 -8.81
CA PRO A 36 12.58 -10.85 -8.16
C PRO A 36 12.45 -10.90 -6.63
N CYS A 37 11.40 -10.30 -6.07
CA CYS A 37 11.10 -10.32 -4.65
C CYS A 37 10.32 -11.59 -4.25
N ALA A 38 9.76 -12.33 -5.22
CA ALA A 38 9.08 -13.59 -4.97
C ALA A 38 10.05 -14.68 -4.47
N PRO A 39 9.58 -15.65 -3.67
CA PRO A 39 8.19 -15.87 -3.24
C PRO A 39 7.81 -15.15 -1.94
N TYR A 40 8.70 -14.36 -1.35
CA TYR A 40 8.54 -13.80 0.00
C TYR A 40 8.31 -12.30 0.00
N GLY A 41 7.69 -11.80 -1.07
CA GLY A 41 7.44 -10.40 -1.31
C GLY A 41 7.08 -10.13 -2.76
N HIS A 42 6.91 -8.84 -3.07
CA HIS A 42 6.68 -8.36 -4.43
C HIS A 42 7.41 -7.05 -4.71
N ILE A 43 7.67 -6.80 -5.99
CA ILE A 43 8.40 -5.63 -6.46
C ILE A 43 7.49 -4.40 -6.59
N HIS A 44 7.93 -3.29 -6.04
CA HIS A 44 7.45 -1.96 -6.36
C HIS A 44 8.37 -1.32 -7.39
N ARG A 45 7.77 -0.78 -8.44
CA ARG A 45 8.51 -0.06 -9.47
C ARG A 45 8.23 1.43 -9.36
N GLU A 46 9.26 2.19 -9.02
CA GLU A 46 9.16 3.64 -8.84
C GLU A 46 10.22 4.38 -9.67
N ALA A 47 9.96 5.65 -9.97
CA ALA A 47 10.89 6.47 -10.74
C ALA A 47 12.27 6.63 -10.08
N THR A 48 12.33 6.51 -8.75
CA THR A 48 13.56 6.60 -7.95
C THR A 48 14.30 5.28 -7.80
N GLY A 49 13.73 4.19 -8.31
CA GLY A 49 14.29 2.85 -8.21
C GLY A 49 13.26 1.85 -7.70
N ASP A 50 13.43 0.61 -8.14
CA ASP A 50 12.60 -0.50 -7.69
C ASP A 50 12.97 -0.90 -6.25
N TRP A 51 12.01 -1.44 -5.51
CA TRP A 51 12.23 -1.95 -4.16
C TRP A 51 11.31 -3.15 -3.86
N CYS A 52 11.71 -4.00 -2.91
CA CYS A 52 10.89 -5.15 -2.50
C CYS A 52 10.05 -4.82 -1.27
N HIS A 53 8.74 -4.99 -1.38
CA HIS A 53 7.89 -5.18 -0.21
C HIS A 53 7.94 -6.65 0.18
N CYS A 54 8.58 -6.94 1.30
CA CYS A 54 8.76 -8.31 1.78
C CYS A 54 7.66 -8.72 2.76
N ASP A 55 7.24 -9.98 2.65
CA ASP A 55 6.26 -10.58 3.55
C ASP A 55 6.80 -10.64 4.99
N ARG A 56 5.89 -10.79 5.96
CA ARG A 56 6.24 -10.88 7.37
C ARG A 56 7.30 -11.96 7.62
N GLY A 57 8.35 -11.60 8.36
CA GLY A 57 9.51 -12.45 8.62
C GLY A 57 10.60 -12.39 7.55
N TYR A 58 10.47 -11.47 6.59
CA TYR A 58 11.50 -11.17 5.59
C TYR A 58 11.81 -9.67 5.55
N LEU A 59 13.05 -9.34 5.20
CA LEU A 59 13.54 -7.99 4.99
C LEU A 59 13.97 -7.81 3.53
N ALA A 60 13.82 -6.61 3.01
CA ALA A 60 14.42 -6.25 1.73
C ALA A 60 15.95 -6.32 1.83
N ALA A 61 16.58 -7.09 0.94
CA ALA A 61 18.02 -7.17 0.89
C ALA A 61 18.63 -5.82 0.49
N THR A 62 19.71 -5.42 1.15
CA THR A 62 20.36 -4.12 0.90
C THR A 62 21.06 -4.02 -0.45
N GLU A 63 21.48 -5.14 -1.02
CA GLU A 63 22.33 -5.19 -2.22
C GLU A 63 21.60 -5.69 -3.48
N ARG A 64 20.34 -6.12 -3.35
CA ARG A 64 19.58 -6.69 -4.46
C ARG A 64 18.08 -6.61 -4.23
N LEU A 65 17.30 -6.66 -5.31
CA LEU A 65 15.86 -6.88 -5.25
C LEU A 65 15.58 -8.34 -4.84
N ALA A 66 15.57 -8.60 -3.54
CA ALA A 66 15.16 -9.88 -2.97
C ALA A 66 14.68 -9.70 -1.54
N CYS A 67 13.86 -10.63 -1.09
CA CYS A 67 13.47 -10.76 0.31
C CYS A 67 14.30 -11.85 0.99
N VAL A 68 14.93 -11.50 2.11
CA VAL A 68 15.74 -12.42 2.92
C VAL A 68 15.10 -12.61 4.28
N VAL A 69 15.26 -13.79 4.89
CA VAL A 69 14.72 -14.07 6.21
C VAL A 69 15.22 -13.02 7.20
N ASP A 70 14.30 -12.41 7.94
CA ASP A 70 14.64 -11.52 9.05
C ASP A 70 15.17 -12.37 10.22
N PRO A 71 16.48 -12.26 10.56
CA PRO A 71 17.04 -13.06 11.65
C PRO A 71 16.48 -12.69 13.04
N ASN A 72 15.83 -11.53 13.16
CA ASN A 72 15.25 -11.05 14.40
C ASN A 72 13.73 -11.27 14.45
N TYR A 73 13.13 -11.82 13.39
CA TYR A 73 11.71 -12.07 13.39
C TYR A 73 11.37 -13.23 14.30
N VAL A 74 10.54 -12.94 15.30
CA VAL A 74 9.91 -13.94 16.15
C VAL A 74 8.47 -14.12 15.64
N PRO A 75 8.12 -15.31 15.12
CA PRO A 75 6.74 -15.60 14.74
C PRO A 75 5.80 -15.35 15.90
N ARG A 76 4.81 -14.49 15.68
CA ARG A 76 3.77 -14.19 16.67
C ARG A 76 2.58 -15.11 16.42
N THR A 77 1.99 -15.66 17.48
CA THR A 77 0.70 -16.37 17.38
C THR A 77 -0.41 -15.38 17.65
N GLY A 78 -1.18 -15.04 16.61
CA GLY A 78 -2.27 -14.07 16.70
C GLY A 78 -1.85 -12.63 16.40
N PHE A 79 -2.82 -11.72 16.50
CA PHE A 79 -2.66 -10.28 16.34
C PHE A 79 -2.93 -9.62 17.69
N ASP A 80 -2.06 -8.71 18.11
CA ASP A 80 -2.24 -7.95 19.34
C ASP A 80 -2.98 -6.65 19.01
N PHE A 81 -4.16 -6.44 19.60
CA PHE A 81 -4.92 -5.19 19.42
C PHE A 81 -4.45 -4.07 20.38
N GLY A 82 -3.36 -4.27 21.12
CA GLY A 82 -2.78 -3.28 22.01
C GLY A 82 -3.72 -2.87 23.12
N ASP A 83 -4.10 -1.58 23.13
CA ASP A 83 -5.03 -1.00 24.11
C ASP A 83 -6.51 -1.35 23.87
N LYS A 84 -6.79 -2.23 22.89
CA LYS A 84 -8.14 -2.68 22.51
C LYS A 84 -9.08 -1.54 22.10
N GLY A 85 -8.51 -0.46 21.55
CA GLY A 85 -9.24 0.68 21.04
C GLY A 85 -9.49 1.79 22.05
N GLU A 86 -8.85 1.77 23.23
CA GLU A 86 -8.97 2.87 24.19
C GLU A 86 -8.58 4.22 23.56
N HIS A 87 -7.45 4.28 22.85
CA HIS A 87 -6.98 5.47 22.15
C HIS A 87 -7.85 5.85 20.95
N ALA A 88 -8.24 4.88 20.12
CA ALA A 88 -9.19 5.12 19.02
C ALA A 88 -10.55 5.65 19.52
N CYS A 89 -11.06 5.12 20.63
CA CYS A 89 -12.27 5.61 21.29
C CYS A 89 -12.09 7.04 21.82
N TRP A 90 -10.91 7.40 22.32
CA TRP A 90 -10.64 8.78 22.75
C TRP A 90 -10.85 9.78 21.62
N HIS A 91 -10.50 9.43 20.38
CA HIS A 91 -10.71 10.29 19.21
C HIS A 91 -12.19 10.51 18.85
N VAL A 92 -13.10 9.64 19.28
CA VAL A 92 -14.55 9.84 19.08
C VAL A 92 -15.03 11.13 19.75
N THR A 93 -14.50 11.46 20.93
CA THR A 93 -14.93 12.64 21.70
C THR A 93 -13.99 13.83 21.51
N ASN A 94 -12.73 13.59 21.21
CA ASN A 94 -11.69 14.63 21.23
C ASN A 94 -11.18 15.02 19.84
N GLY A 95 -11.52 14.26 18.80
CA GLY A 95 -10.96 14.43 17.46
C GLY A 95 -9.44 14.25 17.42
N PRO A 96 -8.75 14.76 16.40
CA PRO A 96 -9.27 15.53 15.27
C PRO A 96 -10.35 14.80 14.47
N TYR A 97 -11.26 15.59 13.88
CA TYR A 97 -12.36 15.10 13.04
C TYR A 97 -12.12 15.46 11.58
N ALA A 98 -12.40 14.51 10.69
CA ALA A 98 -12.33 14.75 9.26
C ALA A 98 -13.42 13.99 8.51
N THR A 99 -13.80 14.51 7.34
CA THR A 99 -14.77 13.85 6.46
C THR A 99 -14.08 13.43 5.19
N VAL A 100 -14.23 12.15 4.84
CA VAL A 100 -13.73 11.58 3.59
C VAL A 100 -14.91 11.37 2.68
N MET A 101 -14.94 12.08 1.55
CA MET A 101 -15.89 11.76 0.49
C MET A 101 -15.31 10.62 -0.32
N ALA A 102 -15.72 9.39 -0.04
CA ALA A 102 -15.26 8.25 -0.81
C ALA A 102 -15.68 8.41 -2.28
N SER A 103 -14.88 7.90 -3.20
CA SER A 103 -15.27 7.82 -4.61
C SER A 103 -15.31 6.38 -5.06
N THR A 104 -15.75 6.13 -6.29
CA THR A 104 -15.60 4.81 -6.94
C THR A 104 -14.20 4.62 -7.52
N THR A 105 -13.32 5.60 -7.36
CA THR A 105 -11.94 5.61 -7.82
C THR A 105 -10.98 5.81 -6.65
N ALA A 106 -9.68 5.64 -6.89
CA ALA A 106 -8.61 5.76 -5.91
C ALA A 106 -8.34 7.20 -5.40
N GLN A 107 -9.34 8.06 -5.23
CA GLN A 107 -9.21 9.39 -4.61
C GLN A 107 -10.46 9.68 -3.78
N PRO A 108 -10.36 10.33 -2.61
CA PRO A 108 -9.27 11.13 -2.04
C PRO A 108 -8.22 10.32 -1.25
N ARG A 109 -7.16 10.99 -0.80
CA ARG A 109 -6.13 10.42 0.11
C ARG A 109 -6.41 10.81 1.56
N VAL A 110 -6.21 9.86 2.46
CA VAL A 110 -6.51 9.90 3.89
C VAL A 110 -5.20 9.58 4.62
N ASP A 111 -4.48 10.64 5.00
CA ASP A 111 -3.13 10.52 5.60
C ASP A 111 -3.05 11.04 7.04
N ALA A 112 -4.13 11.63 7.57
CA ALA A 112 -4.09 12.09 8.95
C ALA A 112 -4.29 10.87 9.87
N PHE A 113 -3.30 10.60 10.70
CA PHE A 113 -3.36 9.57 11.74
C PHE A 113 -4.05 10.12 12.97
N HIS A 114 -4.48 9.25 13.89
CA HIS A 114 -5.14 9.67 15.14
C HIS A 114 -6.33 10.60 14.87
N THR A 115 -7.15 10.23 13.87
CA THR A 115 -8.24 11.05 13.33
C THR A 115 -9.51 10.22 13.28
N PHE A 116 -10.60 10.75 13.81
CA PHE A 116 -11.93 10.17 13.69
C PHE A 116 -12.57 10.65 12.39
N TYR A 117 -12.68 9.74 11.44
CA TYR A 117 -13.20 10.01 10.11
C TYR A 117 -14.68 9.68 10.01
N THR A 118 -15.45 10.57 9.38
CA THR A 118 -16.73 10.24 8.76
C THR A 118 -16.50 9.95 7.28
N VAL A 119 -16.62 8.68 6.88
CA VAL A 119 -16.51 8.26 5.48
C VAL A 119 -17.90 8.33 4.84
N LYS A 120 -18.10 9.28 3.92
CA LYS A 120 -19.33 9.37 3.12
C LYS A 120 -19.22 8.42 1.92
N LEU A 121 -20.11 7.44 1.85
CA LEU A 121 -20.14 6.41 0.82
C LEU A 121 -20.98 6.84 -0.38
N ARG A 122 -20.75 6.19 -1.52
CA ARG A 122 -21.37 6.49 -2.82
C ARG A 122 -22.41 5.43 -3.16
N PRO A 123 -23.60 5.81 -3.65
CA PRO A 123 -24.56 4.84 -4.12
C PRO A 123 -24.06 4.15 -5.40
N GLU A 124 -24.06 2.83 -5.44
CA GLU A 124 -23.72 1.99 -6.58
C GLU A 124 -24.57 0.70 -6.55
N GLY A 125 -25.26 0.41 -7.66
CA GLY A 125 -26.01 -0.85 -7.79
C GLY A 125 -27.14 -1.06 -6.77
N GLY A 126 -27.64 0.00 -6.14
CA GLY A 126 -28.65 -0.08 -5.08
C GLY A 126 -28.09 -0.21 -3.67
N GLN A 127 -26.76 -0.22 -3.51
CA GLN A 127 -26.06 -0.22 -2.23
C GLN A 127 -25.11 0.99 -2.17
N TYR A 128 -24.34 1.09 -1.08
CA TYR A 128 -23.30 2.09 -0.91
C TYR A 128 -21.92 1.44 -0.86
N VAL A 129 -20.96 2.05 -1.56
CA VAL A 129 -19.56 1.65 -1.58
C VAL A 129 -18.66 2.87 -1.42
N GLY A 130 -17.41 2.66 -1.05
CA GLY A 130 -16.45 3.75 -1.00
C GLY A 130 -15.03 3.27 -1.20
N THR A 131 -14.27 4.02 -1.98
CA THR A 131 -12.83 3.84 -2.16
C THR A 131 -12.10 5.13 -1.82
N PHE A 132 -10.96 5.00 -1.13
CA PHE A 132 -10.02 6.09 -0.86
C PHE A 132 -8.59 5.55 -0.73
N GLN A 133 -7.61 6.44 -0.64
CA GLN A 133 -6.20 6.08 -0.51
C GLN A 133 -5.72 6.27 0.92
N PHE A 134 -4.90 5.36 1.39
CA PHE A 134 -4.22 5.45 2.68
C PHE A 134 -2.73 5.19 2.47
N LYS A 135 -1.87 6.10 2.94
CA LYS A 135 -0.44 5.86 2.95
C LYS A 135 0.00 5.51 4.37
N SER A 136 0.51 4.30 4.56
CA SER A 136 1.17 3.92 5.80
C SER A 136 2.41 4.77 6.03
N TYR A 137 2.66 5.12 7.29
CA TYR A 137 3.82 5.92 7.72
C TYR A 137 4.87 5.12 8.50
N ALA A 138 4.57 3.84 8.71
CA ALA A 138 5.40 2.88 9.41
C ALA A 138 5.11 1.48 8.84
N THR A 139 6.08 0.58 9.00
CA THR A 139 5.88 -0.85 8.77
C THR A 139 5.48 -1.48 10.10
N GLY A 140 4.36 -2.19 10.13
CA GLY A 140 3.90 -2.82 11.36
C GLY A 140 2.41 -3.13 11.36
N ASP A 141 1.89 -3.27 12.57
CA ASP A 141 0.51 -3.64 12.82
C ASP A 141 -0.35 -2.36 12.83
N PHE A 142 -1.34 -2.31 11.93
CA PHE A 142 -2.33 -1.25 11.85
C PHE A 142 -3.70 -1.80 12.22
N ILE A 143 -4.54 -0.97 12.85
CA ILE A 143 -5.90 -1.34 13.21
C ILE A 143 -6.87 -0.34 12.58
N ALA A 144 -7.84 -0.86 11.82
CA ALA A 144 -9.01 -0.11 11.41
C ALA A 144 -10.15 -0.34 12.41
N TYR A 145 -10.57 0.73 13.09
CA TYR A 145 -11.70 0.76 14.00
C TYR A 145 -12.94 1.27 13.25
N LEU A 146 -14.03 0.49 13.24
CA LEU A 146 -15.20 0.71 12.39
C LEU A 146 -16.47 0.88 13.23
N SER A 147 -17.38 1.74 12.79
CA SER A 147 -18.70 1.94 13.41
C SER A 147 -19.71 0.82 13.17
N HIS A 148 -19.36 -0.21 12.38
CA HIS A 148 -20.28 -1.28 12.06
C HIS A 148 -19.58 -2.63 11.92
N GLU A 149 -20.15 -3.68 12.54
CA GLU A 149 -19.56 -5.01 12.55
C GLU A 149 -19.65 -5.73 11.20
N GLY A 150 -20.72 -5.49 10.44
CA GLY A 150 -21.01 -6.18 9.18
C GLY A 150 -20.58 -5.47 7.90
N VAL A 151 -19.92 -4.31 7.96
CA VAL A 151 -19.47 -3.61 6.73
C VAL A 151 -18.17 -4.23 6.23
N PRO A 152 -18.12 -4.69 4.96
CA PRO A 152 -16.85 -5.11 4.36
C PRO A 152 -15.85 -3.94 4.32
N PHE A 153 -14.62 -4.21 4.73
CA PHE A 153 -13.53 -3.25 4.75
C PHE A 153 -12.24 -3.97 4.36
N SER A 154 -11.44 -3.40 3.47
CA SER A 154 -10.17 -3.98 3.06
C SER A 154 -9.15 -2.96 2.60
N PHE A 155 -7.87 -3.33 2.73
CA PHE A 155 -6.76 -2.64 2.08
C PHE A 155 -6.32 -3.42 0.84
N HIS A 156 -5.99 -2.70 -0.22
CA HIS A 156 -5.39 -3.26 -1.43
C HIS A 156 -4.09 -2.54 -1.75
N GLU A 157 -3.09 -3.31 -2.12
CA GLU A 157 -1.83 -2.82 -2.65
C GLU A 157 -1.81 -3.06 -4.16
N GLY A 158 -2.12 -2.00 -4.92
CA GLY A 158 -2.46 -2.16 -6.32
C GLY A 158 -3.69 -3.06 -6.49
N THR A 159 -3.51 -4.23 -7.09
CA THR A 159 -4.57 -5.25 -7.25
C THR A 159 -4.51 -6.38 -6.20
N LYS A 160 -3.51 -6.38 -5.32
CA LYS A 160 -3.34 -7.41 -4.29
C LYS A 160 -4.17 -7.05 -3.07
N LEU A 161 -5.05 -7.95 -2.64
CA LEU A 161 -5.77 -7.82 -1.37
C LEU A 161 -4.79 -8.05 -0.21
N VAL A 162 -4.81 -7.15 0.77
CA VAL A 162 -4.15 -7.34 2.06
C VAL A 162 -5.13 -8.05 2.98
N GLU A 163 -4.85 -9.31 3.30
CA GLU A 163 -5.69 -10.10 4.19
C GLU A 163 -5.64 -9.52 5.61
N PRO A 164 -6.78 -9.42 6.31
CA PRO A 164 -6.79 -9.02 7.70
C PRO A 164 -6.08 -10.08 8.55
N ALA A 165 -5.16 -9.65 9.42
CA ALA A 165 -4.46 -10.53 10.33
C ALA A 165 -5.37 -11.03 11.46
N ALA A 166 -6.30 -10.18 11.91
CA ALA A 166 -7.36 -10.55 12.85
C ALA A 166 -8.55 -9.60 12.79
N THR A 167 -9.65 -9.99 13.43
CA THR A 167 -10.81 -9.14 13.68
C THR A 167 -11.35 -9.43 15.07
N GLU A 168 -11.64 -8.39 15.84
CA GLU A 168 -12.29 -8.50 17.15
C GLU A 168 -13.33 -7.39 17.34
N PRO A 169 -14.39 -7.61 18.14
CA PRO A 169 -15.25 -6.52 18.60
C PRO A 169 -14.50 -5.63 19.60
N ILE A 170 -14.83 -4.33 19.63
CA ILE A 170 -14.37 -3.46 20.73
C ILE A 170 -15.03 -3.95 22.03
N PRO A 171 -14.26 -4.05 23.14
CA PRO A 171 -14.81 -4.48 24.43
C PRO A 171 -16.03 -3.63 24.83
N PRO A 172 -17.14 -4.24 25.32
CA PRO A 172 -18.38 -3.51 25.60
C PRO A 172 -18.22 -2.29 26.50
N GLU A 173 -17.32 -2.34 27.49
CA GLU A 173 -17.02 -1.23 28.39
C GLU A 173 -16.41 -0.02 27.68
N LEU A 174 -15.55 -0.25 26.69
CA LEU A 174 -14.97 0.80 25.86
C LEU A 174 -15.97 1.28 24.82
N ARG A 175 -16.65 0.34 24.16
CA ARG A 175 -17.68 0.60 23.15
C ARG A 175 -18.76 1.53 23.70
N ASP A 176 -19.36 1.17 24.82
CA ASP A 176 -20.49 1.90 25.42
C ASP A 176 -20.02 3.12 26.24
N GLY A 177 -18.75 3.14 26.63
CA GLY A 177 -18.11 4.23 27.38
C GLY A 177 -17.39 5.22 26.47
N ALA A 178 -16.08 5.04 26.31
CA ALA A 178 -15.20 5.99 25.61
C ALA A 178 -15.60 6.17 24.13
N CYS A 179 -16.00 5.10 23.47
CA CYS A 179 -16.44 5.12 22.07
C CYS A 179 -17.89 5.62 21.90
N GLN A 180 -18.69 5.70 22.97
CA GLN A 180 -20.10 6.14 22.92
C GLN A 180 -20.96 5.40 21.87
N GLY A 181 -20.61 4.16 21.53
CA GLY A 181 -21.25 3.35 20.50
C GLY A 181 -20.81 3.65 19.05
N GLU A 182 -19.95 4.64 18.83
CA GLU A 182 -19.53 5.09 17.49
C GLU A 182 -18.53 4.16 16.81
N LEU A 183 -17.72 3.42 17.57
CA LEU A 183 -16.84 2.37 17.04
C LEU A 183 -17.17 1.07 17.77
N VAL A 184 -17.29 -0.02 17.01
CA VAL A 184 -17.73 -1.32 17.52
C VAL A 184 -16.83 -2.48 17.13
N ARG A 185 -15.99 -2.33 16.09
CA ARG A 185 -15.17 -3.40 15.53
C ARG A 185 -13.75 -2.95 15.26
N MET A 186 -12.79 -3.84 15.51
CA MET A 186 -11.36 -3.69 15.20
C MET A 186 -10.97 -4.69 14.11
N VAL A 187 -10.24 -4.24 13.10
CA VAL A 187 -9.68 -5.09 12.05
C VAL A 187 -8.19 -4.82 11.95
N GLY A 188 -7.39 -5.84 12.26
CA GLY A 188 -5.94 -5.77 12.26
C GLY A 188 -5.36 -6.08 10.89
N TYR A 189 -4.40 -5.27 10.44
CA TYR A 189 -3.66 -5.41 9.20
C TYR A 189 -2.16 -5.28 9.46
N GLU A 190 -1.37 -5.86 8.59
CA GLU A 190 0.07 -5.63 8.56
C GLU A 190 0.38 -4.81 7.31
N LEU A 191 0.82 -3.57 7.51
CA LEU A 191 1.11 -2.64 6.43
C LEU A 191 2.60 -2.28 6.43
N THR A 192 3.11 -1.89 5.28
CA THR A 192 4.53 -1.56 5.04
C THR A 192 4.68 -0.08 4.81
N ASP A 193 5.66 0.56 5.45
CA ASP A 193 5.93 1.99 5.35
C ASP A 193 5.97 2.46 3.88
N LYS A 194 5.44 3.66 3.65
CA LYS A 194 5.37 4.36 2.36
C LYS A 194 4.52 3.70 1.27
N VAL A 195 4.01 2.48 1.48
CA VAL A 195 3.05 1.88 0.57
C VAL A 195 1.78 2.72 0.56
N GLN A 196 1.31 3.00 -0.65
CA GLN A 196 0.02 3.61 -0.86
C GLN A 196 -1.01 2.52 -1.14
N TYR A 197 -1.93 2.36 -0.20
CA TYR A 197 -3.02 1.40 -0.25
C TYR A 197 -4.32 2.03 -0.74
N THR A 198 -5.08 1.25 -1.48
CA THR A 198 -6.48 1.52 -1.79
C THR A 198 -7.35 0.89 -0.72
N VAL A 199 -8.05 1.70 0.06
CA VAL A 199 -9.03 1.21 1.03
C VAL A 199 -10.38 1.10 0.33
N THR A 200 -11.07 -0.02 0.52
CA THR A 200 -12.41 -0.26 0.01
C THR A 200 -13.37 -0.52 1.17
N VAL A 201 -14.54 0.10 1.12
CA VAL A 201 -15.62 0.00 2.10
C VAL A 201 -16.91 -0.40 1.37
N GLY A 202 -17.64 -1.34 1.95
CA GLY A 202 -18.87 -1.85 1.37
C GLY A 202 -18.64 -3.00 0.37
N PRO A 203 -19.71 -3.47 -0.30
CA PRO A 203 -21.04 -2.88 -0.32
C PRO A 203 -21.79 -2.93 1.02
N THR A 204 -22.64 -1.92 1.29
CA THR A 204 -23.44 -1.78 2.51
C THR A 204 -24.70 -0.95 2.27
N GLU A 205 -25.69 -1.04 3.17
CA GLU A 205 -26.88 -0.17 3.16
C GLU A 205 -26.63 1.21 3.82
N LEU A 206 -25.49 1.38 4.49
CA LEU A 206 -25.14 2.61 5.17
C LEU A 206 -24.58 3.64 4.18
N SER A 207 -25.11 4.87 4.21
CA SER A 207 -24.56 5.97 3.41
C SER A 207 -23.27 6.58 3.98
N GLU A 208 -22.92 6.22 5.21
CA GLU A 208 -21.71 6.68 5.90
C GLU A 208 -21.22 5.67 6.93
N LEU A 209 -19.93 5.76 7.27
CA LEU A 209 -19.26 4.93 8.28
C LEU A 209 -18.29 5.80 9.09
N SER A 210 -18.18 5.56 10.39
CA SER A 210 -17.11 6.16 11.20
C SER A 210 -15.88 5.24 11.22
N LEU A 211 -14.70 5.82 11.11
CA LEU A 211 -13.44 5.11 10.94
C LEU A 211 -12.31 5.79 11.72
N VAL A 212 -11.49 4.99 12.40
CA VAL A 212 -10.14 5.38 12.85
C VAL A 212 -9.16 4.36 12.30
N ILE A 213 -7.99 4.80 11.83
CA ILE A 213 -6.88 3.91 11.47
C ILE A 213 -5.66 4.31 12.30
N GLU A 214 -5.14 3.37 13.10
CA GLU A 214 -3.97 3.58 13.96
C GLU A 214 -2.89 2.53 13.70
N HIS A 215 -1.66 2.85 14.10
CA HIS A 215 -0.52 1.94 14.12
C HIS A 215 -0.11 1.74 15.58
N LEU A 216 0.26 0.53 15.96
CA LEU A 216 0.65 0.16 17.32
C LEU A 216 2.12 0.46 17.67
#